data_AF-J3JLH4-F1
#
_entry.id   AF-J3JLH4-F1
#
_cell.length_a   1.000
_cell.length_b   1.000
_cell.length_c   1.000
_cell.angle_alpha   90.00
_cell.angle_beta   90.00
_cell.angle_gamma   90.00
#
_symmetry.space_group_name_H-M   'P 1'
#
loop_
_entity.id
_entity.type
_entity.pdbx_description
1 polymer ?
#
loop_
_entity_poly.entity_id
_entity_poly.type
_entity_poly.pdbx_seq_one_letter_code
_entity_poly.pdbx_strand_id
1 'polypeptide(L)'
;MSVLRGIELTSFKLILAVALLALLTAVIAAVLLPRTVPAATREKTADGPAHPALRTVLRAVGRYTARTVMVSVPVLLVMVLAGLLINRPMHYVRTVGDVIEAASPRTQVVSRVTPLPEASAYEAAPASAWKASFHDAGDGSQEATWTGPVSGITLPVRVIVPSGYRPDDGRTYNVIEGIHGWVGDPQSLVTGMASPKRLQEAIDAGRIPPSIMVIPSVNVDGSQHDCVNIAGRPPVETWTAEETPPHDSGHLPQCLHAAGRMDAHGYLSGRLLRGPDRL
;
A
#
# COMPACT_ATOMS: atom_id res chain seq x y z
N MET A 1 8.17 7.87 -18.40
CA MET A 1 8.09 7.00 -17.19
C MET A 1 8.76 5.67 -17.50
N SER A 2 9.66 5.19 -16.65
CA SER A 2 10.34 3.90 -16.88
C SER A 2 9.35 2.76 -16.65
N VAL A 3 9.22 1.84 -17.61
CA VAL A 3 8.38 0.63 -17.51
C VAL A 3 8.65 -0.15 -16.23
N LEU A 4 9.90 -0.12 -15.75
CA LEU A 4 10.32 -0.81 -14.53
C LEU A 4 9.68 -0.26 -13.26
N ARG A 5 9.33 1.04 -13.20
CA ARG A 5 8.71 1.63 -12.00
C ARG A 5 7.28 1.14 -11.78
N GLY A 6 6.56 0.78 -12.84
CA GLY A 6 5.15 0.36 -12.78
C GLY A 6 4.95 -1.13 -12.48
N ILE A 7 6.01 -1.89 -12.19
CA ILE A 7 5.88 -3.32 -11.88
C ILE A 7 5.17 -3.48 -10.52
N GLU A 8 4.01 -4.14 -10.53
CA GLU A 8 3.22 -4.44 -9.33
C GLU A 8 3.87 -5.52 -8.45
N LEU A 9 4.26 -5.14 -7.24
CA LEU A 9 4.92 -6.00 -6.26
C LEU A 9 3.94 -6.87 -5.45
N THR A 10 2.64 -6.68 -5.65
CA THR A 10 1.56 -7.49 -5.07
C THR A 10 1.09 -8.60 -6.03
N SER A 11 1.59 -8.63 -7.27
CA SER A 11 1.14 -9.55 -8.32
C SER A 11 1.55 -11.01 -8.06
N PHE A 12 0.58 -11.93 -8.13
CA PHE A 12 0.84 -13.38 -8.11
C PHE A 12 1.81 -13.80 -9.22
N LYS A 13 1.67 -13.21 -10.42
CA LYS A 13 2.48 -13.55 -11.59
C LYS A 13 3.96 -13.22 -11.36
N LEU A 14 4.23 -12.06 -10.73
CA LEU A 14 5.59 -11.66 -10.37
C LEU A 14 6.20 -12.64 -9.35
N ILE A 15 5.45 -12.99 -8.31
CA ILE A 15 5.90 -13.97 -7.30
C ILE A 15 6.25 -15.30 -7.96
N LEU A 16 5.39 -15.81 -8.84
CA LEU A 16 5.64 -17.06 -9.56
C LEU A 16 6.91 -16.96 -10.43
N ALA A 17 7.07 -15.85 -11.16
CA ALA A 17 8.25 -15.63 -12.00
C ALA A 17 9.55 -15.62 -11.18
N VAL A 18 9.56 -14.91 -10.03
CA VAL A 18 10.72 -14.87 -9.12
C VAL A 18 10.98 -16.24 -8.50
N ALA A 19 9.94 -16.98 -8.12
CA ALA A 19 10.07 -18.33 -7.57
C ALA A 19 10.69 -19.31 -8.58
N LEU A 20 10.23 -19.28 -9.84
CA LEU A 20 10.80 -20.09 -10.92
C LEU A 20 12.25 -19.72 -11.20
N LEU A 21 12.58 -18.43 -11.18
CA LEU A 21 13.96 -17.96 -11.37
C LEU A 21 14.86 -18.36 -10.20
N ALA A 22 14.38 -18.29 -8.96
CA ALA A 22 15.09 -18.74 -7.78
C ALA A 22 15.40 -20.24 -7.86
N LEU A 23 14.41 -21.05 -8.26
CA LEU A 23 14.58 -22.50 -8.45
C LEU A 23 15.60 -22.80 -9.55
N LEU A 24 15.46 -22.16 -10.72
CA LEU A 24 16.35 -22.37 -11.86
C LEU A 24 17.80 -22.03 -11.51
N THR A 25 18.02 -20.87 -10.88
CA THR A 25 19.37 -20.42 -10.50
C THR A 25 19.97 -21.31 -9.40
N ALA A 26 19.17 -21.78 -8.44
CA ALA A 26 19.62 -22.75 -7.44
C ALA A 26 20.02 -24.09 -8.05
N VAL A 27 19.24 -24.62 -9.00
CA VAL A 27 19.58 -25.86 -9.74
C VAL A 27 20.86 -25.68 -10.54
N ILE A 28 21.00 -24.57 -11.28
CA ILE A 28 22.22 -24.25 -12.03
C ILE A 28 23.43 -24.18 -11.09
N ALA A 29 23.29 -23.49 -9.95
CA ALA A 29 24.34 -23.38 -8.95
C ALA A 29 24.72 -24.76 -8.40
N ALA A 30 23.75 -25.59 -8.01
CA ALA A 30 23.99 -26.94 -7.48
C ALA A 30 24.73 -27.84 -8.50
N VAL A 31 24.43 -27.70 -9.78
CA VAL A 31 25.07 -28.46 -10.87
C VAL A 31 26.47 -27.94 -11.19
N LEU A 32 26.69 -26.62 -11.19
CA LEU A 32 27.94 -26.01 -11.63
C LEU A 32 28.97 -25.79 -10.50
N LEU A 33 28.53 -25.55 -9.26
CA LEU A 33 29.42 -25.36 -8.09
C LEU A 33 30.44 -26.51 -7.92
N PRO A 34 30.07 -27.80 -8.02
CA PRO A 34 31.03 -28.90 -7.95
C PRO A 34 32.08 -28.85 -9.06
N ARG A 35 31.71 -28.40 -10.27
CA ARG A 35 32.61 -28.30 -11.43
C ARG A 35 33.61 -27.14 -11.33
N THR A 36 33.38 -26.22 -10.40
CA THR A 36 34.30 -25.10 -10.12
C THR A 36 35.30 -25.42 -9.01
N VAL A 37 35.20 -26.59 -8.36
CA VAL A 37 36.19 -27.09 -7.39
C VAL A 37 37.43 -27.54 -8.18
N PRO A 38 38.64 -27.08 -7.83
CA PRO A 38 39.85 -27.68 -8.39
C PRO A 38 39.81 -29.18 -8.09
N ALA A 39 40.05 -30.04 -9.08
CA ALA A 39 40.38 -31.44 -8.79
C ALA A 39 41.52 -31.39 -7.78
N ALA A 40 41.31 -31.95 -6.58
CA ALA A 40 42.37 -32.07 -5.59
C ALA A 40 43.55 -32.73 -6.30
N THR A 41 44.58 -31.96 -6.59
CA THR A 41 45.76 -32.44 -7.27
C THR A 41 46.35 -33.49 -6.37
N ARG A 42 46.15 -34.73 -6.79
CA ARG A 42 46.91 -35.90 -6.40
C ARG A 42 48.38 -35.48 -6.25
N GLU A 43 48.84 -35.58 -5.01
CA GLU A 43 50.22 -35.58 -4.54
C GLU A 43 51.26 -35.62 -5.68
N LYS A 44 52.00 -34.53 -5.86
CA LYS A 44 53.24 -34.55 -6.63
C LYS A 44 54.28 -33.64 -5.98
N THR A 45 55.20 -34.29 -5.30
CA THR A 45 56.50 -33.82 -4.83
C THR A 45 57.31 -33.24 -6.00
N ALA A 46 57.86 -32.03 -5.86
CA ALA A 46 59.17 -31.57 -6.36
C ALA A 46 59.26 -30.03 -6.50
N ASP A 47 60.46 -29.51 -6.24
CA ASP A 47 60.90 -28.14 -5.95
C ASP A 47 60.70 -27.04 -7.02
N GLY A 48 60.69 -25.77 -6.55
CA GLY A 48 61.06 -24.55 -7.30
C GLY A 48 60.10 -23.36 -7.12
N PRO A 49 60.59 -22.10 -6.96
CA PRO A 49 59.72 -20.93 -6.76
C PRO A 49 59.08 -20.51 -8.09
N ALA A 50 57.92 -21.07 -8.40
CA ALA A 50 57.16 -20.72 -9.60
C ALA A 50 56.29 -19.49 -9.33
N HIS A 51 56.65 -18.33 -9.90
CA HIS A 51 55.71 -17.21 -9.99
C HIS A 51 54.49 -17.66 -10.81
N PRO A 52 53.26 -17.58 -10.25
CA PRO A 52 52.09 -18.08 -10.95
C PRO A 52 51.84 -17.26 -12.22
N ALA A 53 51.82 -17.92 -13.38
CA ALA A 53 51.52 -17.27 -14.64
C ALA A 53 50.19 -16.50 -14.55
N LEU A 54 50.13 -15.27 -15.07
CA LEU A 54 48.96 -14.38 -15.07
C LEU A 54 47.64 -15.09 -15.46
N ARG A 55 47.71 -16.04 -16.40
CA ARG A 55 46.58 -16.89 -16.84
C ARG A 55 46.01 -17.79 -15.73
N THR A 56 46.84 -18.28 -14.82
CA THR A 56 46.43 -19.13 -13.68
C THR A 56 45.72 -18.28 -12.63
N VAL A 57 46.22 -17.07 -12.37
CA VAL A 57 45.58 -16.10 -11.46
C VAL A 57 44.24 -15.63 -12.03
N LEU A 58 44.17 -15.24 -13.30
CA LEU A 58 42.91 -14.87 -13.98
C LEU A 58 41.86 -15.99 -13.94
N ARG A 59 42.26 -17.25 -14.14
CA ARG A 59 41.35 -18.41 -14.03
C ARG A 59 40.93 -18.69 -12.59
N ALA A 60 41.78 -18.45 -11.60
CA ALA A 60 41.41 -18.58 -10.19
C ALA A 60 40.41 -17.48 -9.81
N VAL A 61 40.70 -16.21 -10.14
CA VAL A 61 39.81 -15.07 -9.92
C VAL A 61 38.46 -15.27 -10.61
N GLY A 62 38.44 -15.70 -11.88
CA GLY A 62 37.22 -16.00 -12.62
C GLY A 62 36.37 -17.13 -12.03
N ARG A 63 37.00 -18.10 -11.34
CA ARG A 63 36.28 -19.18 -10.63
C ARG A 63 35.71 -18.69 -9.31
N TYR A 64 36.43 -17.85 -8.58
CA TYR A 64 35.92 -17.23 -7.35
C TYR A 64 34.75 -16.29 -7.64
N THR A 65 34.84 -15.45 -8.68
CA THR A 65 33.73 -14.56 -9.07
C THR A 65 32.51 -15.36 -9.51
N ALA A 66 32.68 -16.41 -10.32
CA ALA A 66 31.58 -17.29 -10.73
C ALA A 66 30.89 -17.96 -9.53
N ARG A 67 31.66 -18.42 -8.54
CA ARG A 67 31.13 -19.00 -7.30
C ARG A 67 30.36 -18.00 -6.47
N THR A 68 30.93 -16.80 -6.27
CA THR A 68 30.26 -15.74 -5.53
C THR A 68 28.91 -15.41 -6.17
N VAL A 69 28.85 -15.29 -7.51
CA VAL A 69 27.60 -15.05 -8.24
C VAL A 69 26.63 -16.23 -8.13
N MET A 70 27.11 -17.46 -8.28
CA MET A 70 26.27 -18.67 -8.18
C MET A 70 25.65 -18.86 -6.79
N VAL A 71 26.26 -18.33 -5.74
CA VAL A 71 25.71 -18.37 -4.38
C VAL A 71 24.86 -17.14 -4.10
N SER A 72 25.33 -15.94 -4.45
CA SER A 72 24.65 -14.69 -4.11
C SER A 72 23.33 -14.52 -4.86
N VAL A 73 23.25 -14.89 -6.13
CA VAL A 73 22.03 -14.69 -6.95
C VAL A 73 20.84 -15.50 -6.41
N PRO A 74 20.93 -16.83 -6.18
CA PRO A 74 19.83 -17.57 -5.60
C PRO A 74 19.44 -17.07 -4.21
N VAL A 75 20.42 -16.71 -3.37
CA VAL A 75 20.15 -16.16 -2.03
C VAL A 75 19.36 -14.86 -2.11
N LEU A 76 19.78 -13.93 -2.96
CA LEU A 76 19.06 -12.67 -3.18
C LEU A 76 17.65 -12.91 -3.72
N LEU A 77 17.49 -13.84 -4.67
CA LEU A 77 16.16 -14.18 -5.21
C LEU A 77 15.23 -14.78 -4.16
N VAL A 78 15.74 -15.62 -3.25
CA VAL A 78 14.97 -16.15 -2.12
C VAL A 78 14.57 -15.04 -1.15
N MET A 79 15.47 -14.10 -0.84
CA MET A 79 15.14 -12.94 0.01
C MET A 79 14.08 -12.04 -0.65
N VAL A 80 14.20 -11.78 -1.95
CA VAL A 80 13.19 -11.04 -2.72
C VAL A 80 11.86 -11.78 -2.72
N LEU A 81 11.86 -13.10 -2.93
CA LEU A 81 10.64 -13.92 -2.90
C LEU A 81 9.96 -13.84 -1.53
N ALA A 82 10.72 -13.99 -0.44
CA ALA A 82 10.19 -13.86 0.92
C ALA A 82 9.56 -12.47 1.14
N GLY A 83 10.26 -11.41 0.72
CA GLY A 83 9.74 -10.04 0.76
C GLY A 83 8.42 -9.89 -0.02
N LEU A 84 8.34 -10.41 -1.25
CA LEU A 84 7.11 -10.36 -2.06
C LEU A 84 5.96 -11.16 -1.43
N LEU A 85 6.24 -12.33 -0.84
CA LEU A 85 5.24 -13.16 -0.18
C LEU A 85 4.65 -12.48 1.06
N ILE A 86 5.46 -11.73 1.81
CA ILE A 86 5.01 -10.92 2.94
C ILE A 86 4.28 -9.66 2.45
N ASN A 87 4.83 -8.99 1.44
CA ASN A 87 4.29 -7.74 0.90
C ASN A 87 2.91 -7.94 0.25
N ARG A 88 2.69 -9.07 -0.42
CA ARG A 88 1.45 -9.31 -1.16
C ARG A 88 0.18 -9.19 -0.32
N PRO A 89 0.02 -9.87 0.83
CA PRO A 89 -1.17 -9.70 1.66
C PRO A 89 -1.16 -8.34 2.40
N MET A 90 0.02 -7.79 2.70
CA MET A 90 0.14 -6.60 3.56
C MET A 90 0.11 -5.27 2.78
N HIS A 91 0.35 -5.30 1.47
CA HIS A 91 0.37 -4.14 0.58
C HIS A 91 1.34 -3.01 1.04
N TYR A 92 2.49 -3.34 1.66
CA TYR A 92 3.46 -2.32 2.12
C TYR A 92 4.03 -1.48 0.97
N VAL A 93 4.35 -2.10 -0.16
CA VAL A 93 4.76 -1.42 -1.41
C VAL A 93 3.94 -1.98 -2.56
N ARG A 94 3.35 -1.10 -3.36
CA ARG A 94 2.53 -1.52 -4.50
C ARG A 94 3.39 -1.71 -5.74
N THR A 95 4.38 -0.84 -5.94
CA THR A 95 5.20 -0.82 -7.14
C THR A 95 6.70 -0.75 -6.85
N VAL A 96 7.53 -1.10 -7.84
CA VAL A 96 8.99 -0.83 -7.78
C VAL A 96 9.28 0.67 -7.63
N GLY A 97 8.42 1.53 -8.18
CA GLY A 97 8.49 2.97 -7.96
C GLY A 97 8.45 3.34 -6.48
N ASP A 98 7.54 2.71 -5.72
CA ASP A 98 7.38 2.96 -4.28
C ASP A 98 8.65 2.55 -3.50
N VAL A 99 9.32 1.46 -3.89
CA VAL A 99 10.58 1.03 -3.28
C VAL A 99 11.70 2.05 -3.53
N ILE A 100 11.80 2.55 -4.76
CA ILE A 100 12.79 3.57 -5.12
C ILE A 100 12.51 4.87 -4.36
N GLU A 101 11.25 5.27 -4.26
CA GLU A 101 10.85 6.48 -3.56
C GLU A 101 11.09 6.36 -2.05
N ALA A 102 10.77 5.20 -1.46
CA ALA A 102 11.02 4.91 -0.04
C ALA A 102 12.52 4.91 0.30
N ALA A 103 13.38 4.51 -0.64
CA ALA A 103 14.84 4.48 -0.46
C ALA A 103 15.54 5.83 -0.79
N SER A 104 14.83 6.77 -1.42
CA SER A 104 15.42 8.02 -1.88
C SER A 104 15.63 9.01 -0.71
N PRO A 105 16.77 9.72 -0.65
CA PRO A 105 16.98 10.78 0.34
C PRO A 105 15.91 11.86 0.21
N ARG A 106 15.34 12.27 1.34
CA ARG A 106 14.28 13.28 1.38
C ARG A 106 14.88 14.65 1.61
N THR A 107 14.51 15.59 0.76
CA THR A 107 14.66 17.03 1.01
C THR A 107 13.38 17.57 1.61
N GLN A 108 13.46 18.20 2.79
CA GLN A 108 12.34 18.99 3.31
C GLN A 108 12.16 20.23 2.44
N VAL A 109 10.97 20.38 1.88
CA VAL A 109 10.59 21.56 1.10
C VAL A 109 9.51 22.28 1.89
N VAL A 110 9.64 23.61 2.02
CA VAL A 110 8.57 24.43 2.58
C VAL A 110 7.53 24.64 1.50
N SER A 111 6.37 24.03 1.70
CA SER A 111 5.23 24.12 0.79
C SER A 111 4.22 25.16 1.28
N ARG A 112 3.52 25.82 0.34
CA ARG A 112 2.45 26.76 0.66
C ARG A 112 1.15 25.99 0.88
N VAL A 113 0.57 26.13 2.07
CA VAL A 113 -0.77 25.62 2.40
C VAL A 113 -1.84 26.49 1.74
N THR A 114 -2.85 25.85 1.17
CA THR A 114 -4.06 26.49 0.64
C THR A 114 -5.24 26.18 1.54
N PRO A 115 -6.22 27.08 1.69
CA PRO A 115 -7.39 26.83 2.52
C PRO A 115 -8.28 25.71 1.96
N LEU A 116 -9.14 25.17 2.82
CA LEU A 116 -10.26 24.33 2.38
C LEU A 116 -11.23 25.12 1.48
N PRO A 117 -11.90 24.44 0.53
CA PRO A 117 -13.00 25.01 -0.23
C PRO A 117 -14.10 25.57 0.69
N GLU A 118 -14.80 26.61 0.23
CA GLU A 118 -15.96 27.13 0.93
C GLU A 118 -17.11 26.12 0.98
N ALA A 119 -17.98 26.22 1.99
CA ALA A 119 -19.14 25.35 2.17
C ALA A 119 -20.03 25.25 0.91
N SER A 120 -20.12 26.32 0.13
CA SER A 120 -20.88 26.41 -1.12
C SER A 120 -20.40 25.42 -2.20
N ALA A 121 -19.11 25.08 -2.21
CA ALA A 121 -18.56 24.10 -3.15
C ALA A 121 -19.13 22.70 -2.92
N TYR A 122 -19.32 22.32 -1.66
CA TYR A 122 -19.92 21.04 -1.27
C TYR A 122 -21.42 21.01 -1.54
N GLU A 123 -22.11 22.14 -1.38
CA GLU A 123 -23.56 22.28 -1.64
C GLU A 123 -23.89 22.25 -3.14
N ALA A 124 -22.98 22.74 -3.97
CA ALA A 124 -23.14 22.71 -5.42
C ALA A 124 -23.00 21.30 -6.01
N ALA A 125 -22.35 20.37 -5.30
CA ALA A 125 -22.17 19.01 -5.77
C ALA A 125 -23.50 18.24 -5.78
N PRO A 126 -23.88 17.59 -6.91
CA PRO A 126 -25.14 16.86 -6.97
C PRO A 126 -25.13 15.67 -6.01
N ALA A 127 -26.27 15.37 -5.39
CA ALA A 127 -26.42 14.26 -4.43
C ALA A 127 -25.92 12.90 -4.96
N SER A 128 -25.99 12.67 -6.27
CA SER A 128 -25.48 11.45 -6.90
C SER A 128 -23.95 11.32 -6.89
N ALA A 129 -23.21 12.44 -6.87
CA ALA A 129 -21.75 12.41 -6.84
C ALA A 129 -21.19 11.96 -5.48
N TRP A 130 -22.00 12.07 -4.43
CA TRP A 130 -21.69 11.60 -3.08
C TRP A 130 -21.92 10.09 -2.88
N LYS A 131 -22.38 9.38 -3.92
CA LYS A 131 -22.61 7.94 -3.88
C LYS A 131 -21.44 7.20 -4.51
N ALA A 132 -20.96 6.18 -3.80
CA ALA A 132 -20.01 5.22 -4.34
C ALA A 132 -20.70 3.87 -4.57
N SER A 133 -20.29 3.15 -5.61
CA SER A 133 -20.75 1.79 -5.89
C SER A 133 -19.72 0.80 -5.37
N PHE A 134 -19.99 0.23 -4.21
CA PHE A 134 -19.13 -0.75 -3.57
C PHE A 134 -19.44 -2.16 -4.03
N HIS A 135 -18.39 -2.98 -4.12
CA HIS A 135 -18.50 -4.43 -4.30
C HIS A 135 -17.76 -5.14 -3.17
N ASP A 136 -18.19 -6.36 -2.87
CA ASP A 136 -17.51 -7.20 -1.88
C ASP A 136 -16.11 -7.59 -2.39
N ALA A 137 -15.10 -7.38 -1.55
CA ALA A 137 -13.73 -7.77 -1.85
C ALA A 137 -13.36 -9.17 -1.32
N GLY A 138 -14.25 -9.82 -0.54
CA GLY A 138 -14.08 -11.20 -0.08
C GLY A 138 -13.21 -11.37 1.17
N ASP A 139 -12.85 -10.29 1.85
CA ASP A 139 -12.00 -10.28 3.06
C ASP A 139 -12.69 -9.61 4.27
N GLY A 140 -14.02 -9.46 4.20
CA GLY A 140 -14.82 -8.76 5.22
C GLY A 140 -14.90 -7.25 5.01
N SER A 141 -14.46 -6.78 3.85
CA SER A 141 -14.49 -5.38 3.45
C SER A 141 -15.06 -5.24 2.03
N GLN A 142 -15.63 -4.07 1.75
CA GLN A 142 -16.09 -3.67 0.42
C GLN A 142 -15.07 -2.70 -0.21
N GLU A 143 -15.02 -2.68 -1.54
CA GLU A 143 -14.12 -1.82 -2.31
C GLU A 143 -14.86 -1.02 -3.38
N ALA A 144 -14.40 0.21 -3.61
CA ALA A 144 -14.79 1.03 -4.73
C ALA A 144 -13.61 1.89 -5.19
N THR A 145 -13.64 2.34 -6.44
CA THR A 145 -12.91 3.54 -6.86
C THR A 145 -13.91 4.68 -6.88
N TRP A 146 -13.66 5.72 -6.11
CA TRP A 146 -14.57 6.86 -5.96
C TRP A 146 -13.86 8.18 -6.29
N THR A 147 -14.64 9.13 -6.81
CA THR A 147 -14.17 10.47 -7.16
C THR A 147 -14.78 11.48 -6.20
N GLY A 148 -13.94 12.21 -5.49
CA GLY A 148 -14.35 13.32 -4.64
C GLY A 148 -14.97 14.44 -5.48
N PRO A 149 -16.22 14.86 -5.21
CA PRO A 149 -16.94 15.81 -6.07
C PRO A 149 -16.38 17.24 -6.04
N VAL A 150 -15.63 17.60 -5.00
CA VAL A 150 -15.00 18.90 -4.78
C VAL A 150 -13.49 18.83 -5.02
N SER A 151 -12.82 17.78 -4.51
CA SER A 151 -11.37 17.61 -4.71
C SER A 151 -11.00 17.16 -6.13
N GLY A 152 -11.92 16.46 -6.82
CA GLY A 152 -11.65 15.77 -8.08
C GLY A 152 -10.73 14.55 -7.94
N ILE A 153 -10.30 14.19 -6.72
CA ILE A 153 -9.40 13.06 -6.48
C ILE A 153 -10.17 11.77 -6.73
N THR A 154 -9.61 10.89 -7.58
CA THR A 154 -10.19 9.58 -7.91
C THR A 154 -9.26 8.48 -7.41
N LEU A 155 -9.65 7.81 -6.33
CA LEU A 155 -8.80 6.83 -5.66
C LEU A 155 -9.61 5.64 -5.11
N PRO A 156 -8.95 4.49 -4.87
CA PRO A 156 -9.57 3.36 -4.18
C PRO A 156 -9.99 3.73 -2.75
N VAL A 157 -11.14 3.21 -2.33
CA VAL A 157 -11.69 3.33 -0.98
C VAL A 157 -12.13 1.95 -0.52
N ARG A 158 -11.73 1.57 0.70
CA ARG A 158 -12.20 0.36 1.37
C ARG A 158 -13.18 0.73 2.47
N VAL A 159 -14.26 -0.03 2.58
CA VAL A 159 -15.28 0.15 3.62
C VAL A 159 -15.47 -1.15 4.37
N ILE A 160 -15.63 -1.06 5.68
CA ILE A 160 -15.96 -2.18 6.57
C ILE A 160 -17.24 -1.79 7.28
N VAL A 161 -18.27 -2.61 7.12
CA VAL A 161 -19.57 -2.40 7.76
C VAL A 161 -19.75 -3.38 8.91
N PRO A 162 -20.47 -3.01 9.99
CA PRO A 162 -20.72 -3.93 11.10
C PRO A 162 -21.68 -5.05 10.69
N SER A 163 -21.64 -6.17 11.41
CA SER A 163 -22.56 -7.29 11.19
C SER A 163 -24.02 -6.82 11.27
N GLY A 164 -24.83 -7.22 10.29
CA GLY A 164 -26.24 -6.82 10.24
C GLY A 164 -26.48 -5.39 9.75
N TYR A 165 -25.45 -4.70 9.26
CA TYR A 165 -25.62 -3.46 8.51
C TYR A 165 -26.59 -3.68 7.35
N ARG A 166 -27.57 -2.79 7.25
CA ARG A 166 -28.54 -2.77 6.17
C ARG A 166 -28.66 -1.35 5.64
N PRO A 167 -28.58 -1.14 4.32
CA PRO A 167 -28.60 0.20 3.77
C PRO A 167 -30.00 0.83 3.68
N ASP A 168 -31.03 0.11 4.12
CA ASP A 168 -32.44 0.48 4.03
C ASP A 168 -33.15 0.47 5.40
N ASP A 169 -32.42 0.29 6.50
CA ASP A 169 -33.01 0.15 7.85
C ASP A 169 -33.23 1.49 8.59
N GLY A 170 -32.81 2.61 7.99
CA GLY A 170 -32.91 3.95 8.59
C GLY A 170 -32.00 4.18 9.80
N ARG A 171 -31.09 3.25 10.13
CA ARG A 171 -30.14 3.42 11.23
C ARG A 171 -28.99 4.34 10.83
N THR A 172 -28.52 5.09 11.81
CA THR A 172 -27.29 5.87 11.69
C THR A 172 -26.14 5.12 12.35
N TYR A 173 -25.01 5.06 11.68
CA TYR A 173 -23.80 4.40 12.15
C TYR A 173 -22.71 5.44 12.40
N ASN A 174 -21.86 5.23 13.40
CA ASN A 174 -20.67 6.06 13.52
C ASN A 174 -19.66 5.68 12.43
N VAL A 175 -18.79 6.60 12.02
CA VAL A 175 -17.81 6.38 10.95
C VAL A 175 -16.42 6.57 11.51
N ILE A 176 -15.56 5.58 11.36
CA ILE A 176 -14.15 5.66 11.71
C ILE A 176 -13.37 5.78 10.41
N GLU A 177 -12.64 6.87 10.22
CA GLU A 177 -11.69 6.95 9.12
C GLU A 177 -10.35 6.29 9.50
N GLY A 178 -9.85 5.41 8.64
CA GLY A 178 -8.52 4.82 8.74
C GLY A 178 -7.62 5.32 7.62
N ILE A 179 -6.48 5.93 7.96
CA ILE A 179 -5.49 6.40 6.99
C ILE A 179 -4.30 5.44 6.97
N HIS A 180 -3.96 4.91 5.79
CA HIS A 180 -2.81 4.02 5.64
C HIS A 180 -1.50 4.82 5.66
N GLY A 181 -0.40 4.16 6.06
CA GLY A 181 0.92 4.77 6.02
C GLY A 181 1.48 4.88 4.60
N TRP A 182 2.48 5.75 4.44
CA TRP A 182 3.35 5.76 3.26
C TRP A 182 4.60 4.91 3.54
N VAL A 183 4.99 3.96 2.69
CA VAL A 183 4.32 3.43 1.50
C VAL A 183 3.22 2.44 1.89
N GLY A 184 2.14 2.35 1.11
CA GLY A 184 1.01 1.47 1.39
C GLY A 184 -0.24 1.77 0.56
N ASP A 185 -1.33 1.04 0.79
CA ASP A 185 -2.66 1.35 0.25
C ASP A 185 -3.76 0.95 1.26
N PRO A 186 -5.06 1.22 0.99
CA PRO A 186 -6.15 0.89 1.91
C PRO A 186 -6.17 -0.58 2.38
N GLN A 187 -5.74 -1.51 1.54
CA GLN A 187 -5.72 -2.94 1.87
C GLN A 187 -4.75 -3.24 3.02
N SER A 188 -3.70 -2.42 3.19
CA SER A 188 -2.75 -2.56 4.29
C SER A 188 -3.41 -2.42 5.66
N LEU A 189 -4.42 -1.55 5.80
CA LEU A 189 -5.18 -1.43 7.03
C LEU A 189 -6.21 -2.56 7.19
N VAL A 190 -6.85 -3.00 6.10
CA VAL A 190 -7.77 -4.15 6.14
C VAL A 190 -7.06 -5.39 6.68
N THR A 191 -5.93 -5.75 6.06
CA THR A 191 -5.20 -6.98 6.38
C THR A 191 -4.29 -6.80 7.58
N GLY A 192 -3.47 -5.75 7.60
CA GLY A 192 -2.41 -5.58 8.59
C GLY A 192 -2.90 -5.31 10.01
N MET A 193 -4.08 -4.71 10.16
CA MET A 193 -4.74 -4.54 11.45
C MET A 193 -5.85 -5.57 11.70
N ALA A 194 -6.11 -6.48 10.75
CA ALA A 194 -7.29 -7.34 10.74
C ALA A 194 -8.58 -6.54 11.01
N SER A 195 -8.70 -5.38 10.36
CA SER A 195 -9.68 -4.34 10.70
C SER A 195 -11.13 -4.86 10.75
N PRO A 196 -11.62 -5.68 9.81
CA PRO A 196 -12.98 -6.23 9.88
C PRO A 196 -13.24 -6.99 11.18
N LYS A 197 -12.32 -7.90 11.55
CA LYS A 197 -12.43 -8.69 12.77
C LYS A 197 -12.35 -7.83 14.02
N ARG A 198 -11.38 -6.90 14.07
CA ARG A 198 -11.16 -6.05 15.26
C ARG A 198 -12.29 -5.04 15.49
N LEU A 199 -12.83 -4.48 14.42
CA LEU A 199 -13.99 -3.60 14.49
C LEU A 199 -15.18 -4.36 15.08
N GLN A 200 -15.48 -5.55 14.56
CA GLN A 200 -16.59 -6.37 15.05
C GLN A 200 -16.39 -6.80 16.51
N GLU A 201 -15.18 -7.26 16.88
CA GLU A 201 -14.87 -7.61 18.28
C GLU A 201 -15.08 -6.43 19.25
N ALA A 202 -14.76 -5.21 18.83
CA ALA A 202 -14.95 -4.02 19.64
C ALA A 202 -16.44 -3.63 19.78
N ILE A 203 -17.24 -3.84 18.73
CA ILE A 203 -18.70 -3.64 18.74
C ILE A 203 -19.38 -4.69 19.62
N ASP A 204 -19.05 -5.97 19.44
CA ASP A 204 -19.65 -7.08 20.20
C ASP A 204 -19.34 -6.99 21.70
N ALA A 205 -18.13 -6.51 22.04
CA ALA A 205 -17.73 -6.25 23.42
C ALA A 205 -18.33 -4.95 24.00
N GLY A 206 -19.12 -4.20 23.24
CA GLY A 206 -19.71 -2.92 23.66
C GLY A 206 -18.69 -1.81 23.93
N ARG A 207 -17.46 -1.92 23.44
CA ARG A 207 -16.40 -0.90 23.62
C ARG A 207 -16.61 0.30 22.71
N ILE A 208 -17.21 0.07 21.55
CA ILE A 208 -17.64 1.10 20.61
C ILE A 208 -19.08 0.81 20.17
N PRO A 209 -19.87 1.83 19.83
CA PRO A 209 -21.17 1.62 19.17
C PRO A 209 -20.99 0.98 17.78
N PRO A 210 -22.06 0.42 17.17
CA PRO A 210 -22.03 0.01 15.77
C PRO A 210 -21.47 1.11 14.87
N SER A 211 -20.37 0.80 14.19
CA SER A 211 -19.57 1.75 13.45
C SER A 211 -19.16 1.16 12.10
N ILE A 212 -19.10 2.00 11.08
CA ILE A 212 -18.53 1.73 9.76
C ILE A 212 -17.10 2.26 9.78
N MET A 213 -16.16 1.54 9.19
CA MET A 213 -14.80 2.03 8.98
C MET A 213 -14.57 2.32 7.51
N VAL A 214 -14.11 3.52 7.17
CA VAL A 214 -13.80 3.96 5.80
C VAL A 214 -12.30 4.19 5.70
N ILE A 215 -11.69 3.67 4.65
CA ILE A 215 -10.24 3.68 4.45
C ILE A 215 -9.97 4.18 3.02
N PRO A 216 -9.84 5.50 2.81
CA PRO A 216 -9.45 6.02 1.51
C PRO A 216 -7.98 5.76 1.23
N SER A 217 -7.64 5.64 -0.05
CA SER A 217 -6.26 5.81 -0.47
C SER A 217 -5.88 7.27 -0.35
N VAL A 218 -4.67 7.53 0.13
CA VAL A 218 -4.05 8.87 0.21
C VAL A 218 -2.84 9.00 -0.72
N ASN A 219 -2.68 8.05 -1.65
CA ASN A 219 -1.67 8.05 -2.72
C ASN A 219 -2.08 8.96 -3.89
N VAL A 220 -2.19 10.28 -3.68
CA VAL A 220 -2.71 11.21 -4.70
C VAL A 220 -1.79 11.44 -5.89
N ASP A 221 -0.47 11.35 -5.70
CA ASP A 221 0.53 11.64 -6.74
C ASP A 221 1.81 10.80 -6.62
N GLY A 222 1.78 9.73 -5.82
CA GLY A 222 2.91 8.82 -5.63
C GLY A 222 4.05 9.38 -4.77
N SER A 223 3.84 10.53 -4.11
CA SER A 223 4.72 11.02 -3.05
C SER A 223 4.10 10.77 -1.67
N GLN A 224 4.83 11.13 -0.61
CA GLN A 224 4.31 11.04 0.75
C GLN A 224 2.99 11.81 0.92
N HIS A 225 2.17 11.28 1.83
CA HIS A 225 0.89 11.88 2.19
C HIS A 225 1.08 13.28 2.77
N ASP A 226 0.28 14.22 2.28
CA ASP A 226 0.07 15.50 2.95
C ASP A 226 -1.08 15.39 3.94
N CYS A 227 -1.11 16.30 4.90
CA CYS A 227 -2.23 16.45 5.83
C CYS A 227 -3.07 17.70 5.55
N VAL A 228 -2.66 18.49 4.56
CA VAL A 228 -3.25 19.80 4.22
C VAL A 228 -3.30 19.96 2.71
N ASN A 229 -4.15 20.87 2.22
CA ASN A 229 -4.10 21.24 0.81
C ASN A 229 -2.80 22.02 0.52
N ILE A 230 -2.01 21.56 -0.45
CA ILE A 230 -0.76 22.22 -0.86
C ILE A 230 -0.91 22.83 -2.24
N ALA A 231 -0.49 24.09 -2.40
CA ALA A 231 -0.51 24.78 -3.67
C ALA A 231 0.25 23.99 -4.76
N GLY A 232 -0.43 23.71 -5.88
CA GLY A 232 0.15 22.96 -7.00
C GLY A 232 0.10 21.43 -6.85
N ARG A 233 -0.52 20.91 -5.79
CA ARG A 233 -0.79 19.49 -5.58
C ARG A 233 -2.30 19.22 -5.52
N PRO A 234 -2.75 17.97 -5.69
CA PRO A 234 -4.13 17.60 -5.41
C PRO A 234 -4.55 17.99 -3.99
N PRO A 235 -5.81 18.42 -3.77
CA PRO A 235 -6.26 18.91 -2.46
C PRO A 235 -6.55 17.75 -1.49
N VAL A 236 -5.48 17.24 -0.84
CA VAL A 236 -5.54 16.07 0.04
C VAL A 236 -6.44 16.29 1.25
N GLU A 237 -6.41 17.47 1.88
CA GLU A 237 -7.25 17.78 3.04
C GLU A 237 -8.72 17.77 2.67
N THR A 238 -9.08 18.35 1.52
CA THR A 238 -10.47 18.28 1.02
C THR A 238 -10.91 16.82 0.86
N TRP A 239 -10.05 15.97 0.30
CA TRP A 239 -10.36 14.56 0.09
C TRP A 239 -10.50 13.74 1.38
N THR A 240 -9.54 13.87 2.31
CA THR A 240 -9.53 13.06 3.54
C THR A 240 -10.39 13.63 4.64
N ALA A 241 -10.51 14.95 4.77
CA ALA A 241 -11.20 15.54 5.91
C ALA A 241 -12.66 15.86 5.62
N GLU A 242 -12.99 16.24 4.39
CA GLU A 242 -14.29 16.82 4.05
C GLU A 242 -15.16 15.89 3.18
N GLU A 243 -14.52 15.03 2.38
CA GLU A 243 -15.21 14.20 1.41
C GLU A 243 -15.32 12.73 1.80
N THR A 244 -14.27 12.14 2.38
CA THR A 244 -14.27 10.70 2.71
C THR A 244 -15.04 10.38 3.99
N PRO A 245 -14.85 11.08 5.12
CA PRO A 245 -15.74 11.02 6.26
C PRO A 245 -16.98 11.89 6.03
N PRO A 246 -18.15 11.44 6.51
CA PRO A 246 -19.30 12.32 6.68
C PRO A 246 -19.01 13.51 7.60
N HIS A 247 -19.01 14.72 7.05
CA HIS A 247 -18.76 15.96 7.82
C HIS A 247 -19.98 16.35 8.68
N ASP A 248 -19.85 16.24 10.01
CA ASP A 248 -20.62 17.03 10.97
C ASP A 248 -19.70 18.13 11.51
N SER A 249 -20.08 19.39 11.31
CA SER A 249 -19.23 20.55 11.57
C SER A 249 -18.80 20.68 13.03
N GLY A 250 -17.59 20.24 13.34
CA GLY A 250 -16.91 20.43 14.62
C GLY A 250 -15.40 20.46 14.41
N HIS A 251 -14.80 21.65 14.51
CA HIS A 251 -13.36 21.86 14.32
C HIS A 251 -12.53 21.07 15.35
N LEU A 252 -11.77 20.07 14.89
CA LEU A 252 -10.71 19.40 15.64
C LEU A 252 -9.48 19.25 14.72
N PRO A 253 -8.25 19.42 15.24
CA PRO A 253 -7.03 19.26 14.43
C PRO A 253 -6.88 17.82 13.95
N GLN A 254 -6.85 17.66 12.63
CA GLN A 254 -6.89 16.38 11.91
C GLN A 254 -5.49 15.79 11.76
N CYS A 255 -5.31 14.63 12.38
CA CYS A 255 -4.30 13.58 12.16
C CYS A 255 -4.55 12.41 13.13
N LEU A 256 -5.44 12.59 14.12
CA LEU A 256 -5.94 11.54 14.99
C LEU A 256 -7.46 11.73 15.17
N HIS A 257 -8.25 10.87 14.50
CA HIS A 257 -9.72 10.74 14.54
C HIS A 257 -10.61 11.73 13.77
N ALA A 258 -11.70 11.19 13.20
CA ALA A 258 -13.04 11.76 13.29
C ALA A 258 -14.11 10.65 13.25
N ALA A 259 -15.00 10.65 14.24
CA ALA A 259 -16.22 9.85 14.27
C ALA A 259 -17.31 10.60 13.48
N GLY A 260 -17.59 10.21 12.24
CA GLY A 260 -18.71 10.76 11.44
C GLY A 260 -20.02 10.00 11.69
N ARG A 261 -21.15 10.43 11.11
CA ARG A 261 -22.39 9.65 11.08
C ARG A 261 -22.82 9.34 9.65
N MET A 262 -23.03 8.07 9.34
CA MET A 262 -23.51 7.60 8.03
C MET A 262 -24.93 7.06 8.17
N ASP A 263 -25.81 7.44 7.26
CA ASP A 263 -27.11 6.80 7.13
C ASP A 263 -26.96 5.45 6.40
N ALA A 264 -28.03 4.67 6.47
CA ALA A 264 -28.12 3.40 5.79
C ALA A 264 -27.85 3.53 4.28
N HIS A 265 -28.16 4.65 3.62
CA HIS A 265 -28.09 4.77 2.17
C HIS A 265 -26.68 4.90 1.54
N GLY A 266 -25.61 4.84 2.33
CA GLY A 266 -24.25 4.67 1.80
C GLY A 266 -23.63 5.96 1.22
N TYR A 267 -23.90 7.11 1.84
CA TYR A 267 -23.27 8.38 1.49
C TYR A 267 -21.91 8.58 2.18
N LEU A 268 -20.85 8.83 1.41
CA LEU A 268 -19.51 9.12 1.95
C LEU A 268 -19.43 10.52 2.59
N SER A 269 -20.36 11.43 2.26
CA SER A 269 -20.54 12.70 2.97
C SER A 269 -21.96 12.85 3.54
N GLY A 270 -22.06 12.95 4.86
CA GLY A 270 -23.31 13.09 5.60
C GLY A 270 -23.80 14.52 5.54
N ARG A 271 -24.69 14.81 4.60
CA ARG A 271 -25.43 16.09 4.56
C ARG A 271 -26.91 15.90 4.27
N LEU A 272 -27.53 14.91 4.93
CA LEU A 272 -28.97 14.65 4.84
C LEU A 272 -29.79 15.25 6.02
N LEU A 273 -29.21 16.12 6.86
CA LEU A 273 -29.91 16.67 8.04
C LEU A 273 -30.16 18.18 8.05
N ARG A 274 -29.97 18.91 6.94
CA ARG A 274 -30.53 20.26 6.79
C ARG A 274 -31.09 20.50 5.41
N GLY A 275 -32.34 20.05 5.23
CA GLY A 275 -33.28 20.75 4.36
C GLY A 275 -33.95 21.89 5.15
N PRO A 276 -34.17 23.06 4.55
CA PRO A 276 -34.93 24.14 5.18
C PRO A 276 -36.39 23.71 5.14
N ASP A 277 -36.96 23.33 6.27
CA ASP A 277 -38.40 23.34 6.60
C ASP A 277 -38.65 22.36 7.75
N ARG A 278 -38.71 22.90 8.97
CA ARG A 278 -39.87 22.79 9.88
C ARG A 278 -39.49 23.24 11.29
N LEU A 279 -40.47 23.94 11.88
CA LEU A 279 -40.61 24.40 13.26
C LEU A 279 -40.29 23.32 14.29
#